data_AF-M3G1V7-F1
#
_entry.id   AF-M3G1V7-F1
#
_cell.length_a   1.000
_cell.length_b   1.000
_cell.length_c   1.000
_cell.angle_alpha   90.00
_cell.angle_beta   90.00
_cell.angle_gamma   90.00
#
_symmetry.space_group_name_H-M   'P 1'
#
loop_
_entity.id
_entity.type
_entity.pdbx_description
1 polymer ?
#
loop_
_entity_poly.entity_id
_entity_poly.type
_entity_poly.pdbx_seq_one_letter_code
_entity_poly.pdbx_strand_id
1 'polypeptide(L)'
;MFVISNGTDSRYFANTTHRNKNSFDFTMNWAKADNSLMKDLKDFTATFFQKNTLLNVLLTYSVFDVSDTLLVMRPYQIAATERILWKIKSSFGTKNWSKPESGGYIWHTTGSGKTLTSFKAARLSTELDFID
;
A
#
# COMPACT_ATOMS: atom_id res chain seq x y z
N MET A 1 -4.59 -13.97 -2.46
CA MET A 1 -4.25 -13.39 -1.14
C MET A 1 -4.83 -14.29 -0.07
N PHE A 2 -4.06 -14.57 0.98
CA PHE A 2 -4.52 -15.34 2.11
C PHE A 2 -4.66 -14.44 3.34
N VAL A 3 -5.63 -14.75 4.19
CA VAL A 3 -5.83 -14.13 5.51
C VAL A 3 -5.91 -15.24 6.53
N ILE A 4 -5.13 -15.13 7.61
CA ILE A 4 -5.13 -16.05 8.75
C ILE A 4 -5.43 -15.26 10.02
N SER A 5 -6.29 -15.79 10.87
CA SER A 5 -6.64 -15.17 12.15
C SER A 5 -6.98 -16.23 13.18
N ASN A 6 -6.69 -15.94 14.45
CA ASN A 6 -7.16 -16.68 15.62
C ASN A 6 -8.18 -15.88 16.45
N GLY A 7 -8.71 -14.78 15.90
CA GLY A 7 -9.61 -13.84 16.57
C GLY A 7 -8.90 -12.60 17.12
N THR A 8 -7.72 -12.76 17.73
CA THR A 8 -6.98 -11.65 18.39
C THR A 8 -5.77 -11.15 17.59
N ASP A 9 -5.23 -11.96 16.68
CA ASP A 9 -4.21 -11.56 15.69
C ASP A 9 -4.65 -11.98 14.29
N SER A 10 -4.74 -11.00 13.39
CA SER A 10 -5.17 -11.17 12.00
C SER A 10 -4.09 -10.67 11.06
N ARG A 11 -3.66 -11.55 10.15
CA ARG A 11 -2.56 -11.30 9.21
C ARG A 11 -2.95 -11.69 7.79
N TYR A 12 -2.41 -10.97 6.81
CA TYR A 12 -2.56 -11.28 5.40
C TYR A 12 -1.20 -11.47 4.73
N PHE A 13 -1.18 -12.23 3.64
CA PHE A 13 0.00 -12.46 2.83
C PHE A 13 -0.34 -12.79 1.38
N ALA A 14 0.64 -12.57 0.49
CA ALA A 14 0.52 -12.86 -0.93
C ALA A 14 0.47 -14.37 -1.19
N ASN A 15 -0.26 -14.79 -2.21
CA ASN A 15 -0.16 -16.16 -2.71
C ASN A 15 1.05 -16.23 -3.65
N THR A 16 2.20 -16.70 -3.16
CA THR A 16 3.43 -16.84 -3.95
C THR A 16 3.96 -18.27 -3.89
N THR A 17 4.44 -18.78 -5.02
CA THR A 17 5.05 -20.12 -5.15
C THR A 17 6.50 -20.13 -4.65
N HIS A 18 7.11 -18.96 -4.46
CA HIS A 18 8.49 -18.80 -4.01
C HIS A 18 8.64 -19.08 -2.51
N ARG A 19 9.23 -20.23 -2.17
CA ARG A 19 9.40 -20.68 -0.77
C ARG A 19 10.17 -19.69 0.13
N ASN A 20 11.11 -18.93 -0.42
CA ASN A 20 11.86 -17.92 0.31
C ASN A 20 11.02 -16.71 0.77
N LYS A 21 9.78 -16.56 0.26
CA LYS A 21 8.81 -15.54 0.67
C LYS A 21 7.58 -16.12 1.39
N ASN A 22 7.61 -17.41 1.73
CA ASN A 22 6.54 -18.11 2.44
C ASN A 22 6.84 -18.27 3.95
N SER A 23 7.77 -17.49 4.50
CA SER A 23 7.99 -17.41 5.96
C SER A 23 6.98 -16.47 6.63
N PHE A 24 6.83 -16.62 7.95
CA PHE A 24 5.99 -15.74 8.75
C PHE A 24 6.41 -14.26 8.68
N ASP A 25 7.67 -13.97 8.34
CA ASP A 25 8.21 -12.61 8.21
C ASP A 25 7.57 -11.80 7.07
N PHE A 26 6.94 -12.50 6.12
CA PHE A 26 6.20 -11.90 5.01
C PHE A 26 4.69 -11.77 5.29
N THR A 27 4.23 -12.25 6.44
CA THR A 27 2.85 -11.99 6.90
C THR A 27 2.75 -10.60 7.50
N MET A 28 1.63 -9.94 7.25
CA MET A 28 1.47 -8.53 7.56
C MET A 28 0.17 -8.31 8.32
N ASN A 29 0.23 -7.51 9.39
CA ASN A 29 -0.96 -6.96 10.00
C ASN A 29 -1.48 -5.79 9.16
N TRP A 30 -2.80 -5.59 9.17
CA TRP A 30 -3.38 -4.33 8.71
C TRP A 30 -3.12 -3.24 9.75
N ALA A 31 -3.11 -1.98 9.33
CA ALA A 31 -2.79 -0.86 10.22
C ALA A 31 -3.49 0.42 9.76
N LYS A 32 -3.66 1.36 10.70
CA LYS A 32 -4.12 2.72 10.39
C LYS A 32 -2.97 3.56 9.81
N ALA A 33 -3.28 4.78 9.36
CA ALA A 33 -2.30 5.69 8.77
C ALA A 33 -1.16 6.11 9.74
N ASP A 34 -1.40 6.04 11.06
CA ASP A 34 -0.41 6.26 12.11
C ASP A 34 0.45 5.02 12.41
N ASN A 35 0.31 3.94 11.63
CA ASN A 35 0.94 2.64 11.79
C ASN A 35 0.48 1.83 13.02
N SER A 36 -0.59 2.24 13.70
CA SER A 36 -1.21 1.42 14.75
C SER A 36 -1.81 0.15 14.15
N LEU A 37 -1.39 -1.00 14.68
CA LEU A 37 -1.77 -2.31 14.16
C LEU A 37 -3.24 -2.64 14.50
N MET A 38 -3.96 -3.14 13.50
CA MET A 38 -5.31 -3.69 13.66
C MET A 38 -5.21 -5.22 13.63
N LYS A 39 -5.23 -5.79 14.83
CA LYS A 39 -5.03 -7.24 15.04
C LYS A 39 -6.35 -7.99 15.25
N ASP A 40 -7.28 -7.39 15.99
CA ASP A 40 -8.59 -7.97 16.26
C ASP A 40 -9.37 -8.23 14.96
N LEU A 41 -9.99 -9.40 14.86
CA LEU A 41 -10.68 -9.83 13.65
C LEU A 41 -11.87 -8.92 13.28
N LYS A 42 -12.55 -8.33 14.27
CA LYS A 42 -13.68 -7.42 14.01
C LYS A 42 -13.18 -6.12 13.38
N ASP A 43 -12.16 -5.51 13.97
CA ASP A 43 -11.56 -4.28 13.44
C ASP A 43 -10.91 -4.52 12.06
N PHE A 44 -10.23 -5.65 11.89
CA PHE A 44 -9.67 -6.06 10.60
C PHE A 44 -10.78 -6.19 9.54
N THR A 45 -11.88 -6.87 9.86
CA THR A 45 -13.00 -7.06 8.93
C THR A 45 -13.69 -5.73 8.60
N ALA A 46 -13.92 -4.89 9.60
CA ALA A 46 -14.57 -3.59 9.43
C ALA A 46 -13.76 -2.60 8.58
N THR A 47 -12.46 -2.83 8.41
CA THR A 47 -11.54 -1.93 7.69
C THR A 47 -10.96 -2.56 6.42
N PHE A 48 -10.22 -3.66 6.54
CA PHE A 48 -9.56 -4.34 5.42
C PHE A 48 -10.56 -4.97 4.43
N PHE A 49 -11.62 -5.60 4.95
CA PHE A 49 -12.65 -6.24 4.12
C PHE A 49 -13.78 -5.29 3.67
N GLN A 50 -13.62 -3.98 3.84
CA GLN A 50 -14.47 -3.05 3.11
C GLN A 50 -14.26 -3.24 1.61
N LYS A 51 -15.34 -3.32 0.83
CA LYS A 51 -15.32 -3.65 -0.60
C LYS A 51 -14.26 -2.85 -1.38
N ASN A 52 -14.24 -1.53 -1.20
CA ASN A 52 -13.29 -0.67 -1.92
C ASN A 52 -11.85 -0.87 -1.45
N THR A 53 -11.62 -1.00 -0.15
CA THR A 53 -10.30 -1.27 0.42
C THR A 53 -9.75 -2.60 -0.11
N LEU A 54 -10.54 -3.66 -0.04
CA LEU A 54 -10.14 -4.98 -0.50
C LEU A 54 -9.81 -4.99 -2.00
N LEU A 55 -10.67 -4.38 -2.83
CA LEU A 55 -10.43 -4.28 -4.27
C LEU A 55 -9.19 -3.45 -4.58
N ASN A 56 -8.97 -2.33 -3.89
CA ASN A 56 -7.77 -1.52 -4.07
C ASN A 56 -6.51 -2.28 -3.66
N VAL A 57 -6.53 -3.02 -2.55
CA VAL A 57 -5.37 -3.84 -2.13
C VAL A 57 -5.05 -4.90 -3.18
N LEU A 58 -6.08 -5.57 -3.71
CA LEU A 58 -5.92 -6.66 -4.69
C LEU A 58 -5.47 -6.16 -6.07
N LEU A 59 -6.12 -5.13 -6.59
CA LEU A 59 -5.96 -4.69 -7.99
C LEU A 59 -4.94 -3.56 -8.10
N THR A 60 -4.98 -2.62 -7.17
CA THR A 60 -4.18 -1.40 -7.23
C THR A 60 -2.87 -1.56 -6.49
N TYR A 61 -2.84 -2.10 -5.27
CA TYR A 61 -1.64 -2.11 -4.41
C TYR A 61 -0.93 -3.47 -4.34
N SER A 62 -1.23 -4.34 -5.27
CA SER A 62 -0.44 -5.54 -5.54
C SER A 62 0.45 -5.31 -6.77
N VAL A 63 1.63 -5.91 -6.76
CA VAL A 63 2.62 -5.87 -7.84
C VAL A 63 2.99 -7.30 -8.19
N PHE A 64 2.86 -7.64 -9.47
CA PHE A 64 3.40 -8.87 -10.02
C PHE A 64 4.71 -8.52 -10.73
N ASP A 65 5.84 -8.98 -10.19
CA ASP A 65 7.16 -8.65 -10.73
C ASP A 65 7.58 -9.58 -11.88
N VAL A 66 8.68 -9.24 -12.55
CA VAL A 66 9.24 -10.01 -13.68
C VAL A 66 9.72 -11.42 -13.30
N SER A 67 9.78 -11.73 -12.01
CA SER A 67 10.18 -13.03 -11.47
C SER A 67 8.95 -13.85 -11.04
N ASP A 68 7.78 -13.53 -11.59
CA ASP A 68 6.48 -14.11 -11.26
C ASP A 68 6.16 -14.08 -9.76
N THR A 69 6.66 -13.07 -9.05
CA THR A 69 6.39 -12.91 -7.62
C THR A 69 5.28 -11.89 -7.38
N LEU A 70 4.20 -12.34 -6.75
CA LEU A 70 3.18 -11.45 -6.22
C LEU A 70 3.66 -10.79 -4.92
N LEU A 71 3.79 -9.47 -4.95
CA LEU A 71 4.09 -8.61 -3.81
C LEU A 71 2.83 -7.80 -3.46
N VAL A 72 2.41 -7.86 -2.21
CA VAL A 72 1.33 -7.00 -1.69
C VAL A 72 1.97 -5.90 -0.85
N MET A 73 1.60 -4.65 -1.10
CA MET A 73 2.15 -3.51 -0.37
C MET A 73 1.71 -3.51 1.11
N ARG A 74 2.60 -3.05 2.00
CA ARG A 74 2.30 -2.86 3.43
C ARG A 74 1.42 -1.62 3.65
N PRO A 75 0.68 -1.53 4.77
CA PRO A 75 -0.26 -0.43 5.01
C PRO A 75 0.40 0.95 4.92
N TYR A 76 1.61 1.11 5.47
CA TYR A 76 2.34 2.38 5.38
C TYR A 76 2.77 2.73 3.95
N GLN A 77 3.06 1.74 3.11
CA GLN A 77 3.39 1.95 1.71
C GLN A 77 2.15 2.43 0.95
N ILE A 78 0.99 1.81 1.21
CA ILE A 78 -0.30 2.21 0.65
C ILE A 78 -0.63 3.64 1.08
N ALA A 79 -0.54 3.94 2.39
CA ALA A 79 -0.80 5.28 2.92
C ALA A 79 0.10 6.34 2.29
N ALA A 80 1.39 6.06 2.12
CA ALA A 80 2.33 6.96 1.45
C ALA A 80 1.93 7.20 -0.01
N THR A 81 1.62 6.14 -0.76
CA THR A 81 1.19 6.23 -2.16
C THR A 81 -0.11 7.01 -2.32
N GLU A 82 -1.11 6.74 -1.50
CA GLU A 82 -2.39 7.46 -1.51
C GLU A 82 -2.19 8.94 -1.18
N ARG A 83 -1.34 9.26 -0.20
CA ARG A 83 -1.04 10.65 0.18
C ARG A 83 -0.34 11.41 -0.95
N ILE A 84 0.57 10.75 -1.68
CA ILE A 84 1.23 11.32 -2.87
C ILE A 84 0.19 11.60 -3.96
N LEU A 85 -0.63 10.61 -4.32
CA LEU A 85 -1.64 10.75 -5.38
C LEU A 85 -2.68 11.82 -5.03
N TRP A 86 -3.13 11.85 -3.77
CA TRP A 86 -4.00 12.92 -3.28
C TRP A 86 -3.33 14.28 -3.42
N LYS A 87 -2.06 14.40 -3.04
CA LYS A 87 -1.33 15.68 -3.10
C LYS A 87 -1.18 16.18 -4.53
N ILE A 88 -0.87 15.29 -5.47
CA ILE A 88 -0.80 15.58 -6.91
C ILE A 88 -2.16 16.11 -7.40
N LYS A 89 -3.25 15.37 -7.15
CA LYS A 89 -4.61 15.75 -7.57
C LYS A 89 -5.05 17.09 -6.97
N SER A 90 -4.78 17.31 -5.67
CA SER A 90 -5.12 18.56 -4.99
C SER A 90 -4.32 19.76 -5.52
N SER A 91 -3.02 19.60 -5.75
CA SER A 91 -2.18 20.68 -6.30
C SER A 91 -2.58 21.03 -7.74
N PHE A 92 -2.95 20.03 -8.55
CA PHE A 92 -3.50 20.26 -9.88
C PHE A 92 -4.86 20.99 -9.84
N GLY A 93 -5.81 20.50 -9.04
CA GLY A 93 -7.15 21.09 -8.93
C GLY A 93 -7.17 22.51 -8.41
N THR A 94 -6.21 22.87 -7.54
CA THR A 94 -6.04 24.24 -7.01
C THR A 94 -5.14 25.13 -7.89
N LYS A 95 -4.62 24.58 -8.99
CA LYS A 95 -3.63 25.24 -9.87
C LYS A 95 -2.39 25.76 -9.11
N ASN A 96 -2.05 25.09 -8.01
CA ASN A 96 -0.93 25.45 -7.16
C ASN A 96 0.24 24.51 -7.44
N TRP A 97 0.86 24.65 -8.62
CA TRP A 97 2.01 23.87 -9.07
C TRP A 97 3.33 24.61 -8.84
N SER A 98 4.44 23.86 -8.88
CA SER A 98 5.81 24.39 -8.85
C SER A 98 6.17 25.22 -7.60
N LYS A 99 5.49 24.99 -6.48
CA LYS A 99 5.83 25.60 -5.19
C LYS A 99 6.20 24.54 -4.15
N PRO A 100 6.96 24.89 -3.10
CA PRO A 100 7.29 23.95 -2.03
C PRO A 100 6.05 23.28 -1.41
N GLU A 101 4.96 24.03 -1.24
CA GLU A 101 3.70 23.51 -0.71
C GLU A 101 2.92 22.65 -1.71
N SER A 102 3.29 22.62 -2.99
CA SER A 102 2.65 21.77 -4.02
C SER A 102 3.00 20.29 -3.83
N GLY A 103 4.12 20.00 -3.16
CA GLY A 103 4.65 18.65 -2.97
C GLY A 103 4.79 18.24 -1.50
N GLY A 104 5.80 17.41 -1.23
CA GLY A 104 6.14 16.90 0.08
C GLY A 104 7.18 15.77 -0.02
N TYR A 105 7.52 15.17 1.12
CA TYR A 105 8.44 14.02 1.19
C TYR A 105 7.84 12.90 2.03
N ILE A 106 8.24 11.67 1.73
CA ILE A 106 7.94 10.48 2.53
C ILE A 106 9.23 10.03 3.20
N TRP A 107 9.23 9.96 4.53
CA TRP A 107 10.39 9.49 5.29
C TRP A 107 10.16 8.05 5.78
N HIS A 108 10.79 7.10 5.08
CA HIS A 108 10.78 5.69 5.43
C HIS A 108 12.19 5.19 5.79
N THR A 109 12.29 4.34 6.81
CA THR A 109 13.56 3.73 7.23
C THR A 109 14.22 2.87 6.14
N THR A 110 15.52 2.60 6.24
CA THR A 110 16.26 1.73 5.31
C THR A 110 15.77 0.29 5.39
N GLY A 111 15.64 -0.39 4.24
CA GLY A 111 15.12 -1.77 4.17
C GLY A 111 13.59 -1.92 4.22
N SER A 112 12.82 -0.84 4.41
CA SER A 112 11.34 -0.89 4.48
C SER A 112 10.61 -1.03 3.12
N GLY A 113 11.32 -1.25 2.01
CA GLY A 113 10.69 -1.35 0.69
C GLY A 113 10.37 -0.02 0.00
N LYS A 114 11.17 1.02 0.23
CA LYS A 114 11.06 2.33 -0.44
C LYS A 114 10.96 2.23 -1.97
N THR A 115 11.76 1.35 -2.59
CA THR A 115 11.79 1.16 -4.05
C THR A 115 10.44 0.70 -4.60
N LEU A 116 9.79 -0.26 -3.92
CA LEU A 116 8.46 -0.74 -4.33
C LEU A 116 7.41 0.38 -4.19
N THR A 117 7.47 1.12 -3.08
CA THR A 117 6.55 2.25 -2.83
C THR A 117 6.70 3.34 -3.88
N SER A 118 7.92 3.77 -4.18
CA SER A 118 8.18 4.84 -5.16
C SER A 118 7.83 4.39 -6.59
N PHE A 119 8.18 3.15 -6.95
CA PHE A 119 7.82 2.57 -8.24
C PHE A 119 6.30 2.58 -8.45
N LYS A 120 5.55 2.10 -7.45
CA LYS A 120 4.10 2.03 -7.57
C LYS A 120 3.44 3.41 -7.56
N ALA A 121 3.91 4.33 -6.72
CA ALA A 121 3.45 5.70 -6.72
C ALA A 121 3.67 6.40 -8.07
N ALA A 122 4.85 6.22 -8.68
CA ALA A 122 5.13 6.74 -10.01
C ALA A 122 4.21 6.12 -11.07
N ARG A 123 4.06 4.79 -11.08
CA ARG A 123 3.21 4.10 -12.06
C ARG A 123 1.74 4.51 -12.00
N LEU A 124 1.19 4.67 -10.80
CA LEU A 124 -0.19 5.17 -10.61
C LEU A 124 -0.33 6.65 -10.95
N SER A 125 0.75 7.43 -10.83
CA SER A 125 0.72 8.85 -11.22
C SER A 125 0.58 9.00 -12.74
N THR A 126 1.17 8.12 -13.54
CA THR A 126 1.01 8.13 -15.01
C THR A 126 -0.38 7.69 -15.47
N GLU A 127 -1.26 7.26 -14.58
CA GLU A 127 -2.68 6.95 -14.90
C GLU A 127 -3.58 8.18 -14.68
N LEU A 128 -3.01 9.32 -14.29
CA LEU A 128 -3.73 10.58 -14.16
C LEU A 128 -3.74 11.30 -15.51
N ASP A 129 -4.92 11.62 -16.03
CA ASP A 129 -5.11 12.20 -17.38
C ASP A 129 -4.34 13.51 -17.66
N PHE A 130 -3.86 14.18 -16.61
CA PHE A 130 -3.13 15.44 -16.68
C PHE A 130 -1.61 15.27 -16.49
N ILE A 131 -1.11 14.04 -16.43
CA ILE A 131 0.31 13.70 -16.36
C ILE A 131 0.71 13.03 -17.68
N ASP A 132 1.64 13.66 -18.40
CA ASP A 132 2.23 13.17 -19.64
C ASP A 132 3.25 12.04 -19.41
#